data_AF-A0A257M1P4-F1
#
_entry.id   AF-A0A257M1P4-F1
#
_cell.length_a   1.000
_cell.length_b   1.000
_cell.length_c   1.000
_cell.angle_alpha   90.00
_cell.angle_beta   90.00
_cell.angle_gamma   90.00
#
_symmetry.space_group_name_H-M   'P 1'
#
loop_
_entity.id
_entity.type
_entity.pdbx_description
1 polymer ?
#
loop_
_entity_poly.entity_id
_entity_poly.type
_entity_poly.pdbx_seq_one_letter_code
_entity_poly.pdbx_strand_id
1 'polypeptide(L)'
;EPNTKMDGAMMTSIYAEAITTLRRSNPGRTILVDPPQWASWSALDRLVLPEKDDNIIVSVHCYDPFEFTHQGASWVGLTDLKGITYPGPPSSPLTLPATLRDATDRAAWIKDYNRLPAAENPCSKKSIERALDEAMNWSGYFGRPIHLGEFGSNRLADQASRNRYARDVRMAAEARRIPWTLWEWKAGFGYWDPQTNKPLLKDALFGK
;
A
#
# COMPACT_ATOMS: atom_id res chain seq x y z
N GLU A 1 -5.66 3.89 10.22
CA GLU A 1 -4.17 3.94 10.29
C GLU A 1 -3.58 4.31 11.67
N PRO A 2 -3.67 3.43 12.68
CA PRO A 2 -2.91 3.59 13.92
C PRO A 2 -1.39 3.64 13.67
N ASN A 3 -0.68 4.53 14.34
CA ASN A 3 0.75 4.74 14.13
C ASN A 3 1.46 5.30 15.37
N THR A 4 2.79 5.47 15.25
CA THR A 4 3.67 6.05 16.27
C THR A 4 3.51 5.42 17.65
N LYS A 5 2.84 6.09 18.59
CA LYS A 5 2.65 5.63 19.98
C LYS A 5 1.55 4.58 20.13
N MET A 6 0.69 4.39 19.12
CA MET A 6 -0.26 3.29 19.09
C MET A 6 0.44 2.03 18.58
N ASP A 7 1.20 1.38 19.45
CA ASP A 7 1.86 0.11 19.17
C ASP A 7 0.89 -1.09 19.21
N GLY A 8 1.39 -2.28 18.88
CA GLY A 8 0.57 -3.50 18.85
C GLY A 8 -0.10 -3.83 20.18
N ALA A 9 0.56 -3.59 21.32
CA ALA A 9 0.00 -3.91 22.63
C ALA A 9 -1.14 -2.95 23.02
N MET A 10 -0.95 -1.65 22.80
CA MET A 10 -1.99 -0.65 22.99
C MET A 10 -3.17 -0.90 22.04
N MET A 11 -2.91 -1.18 20.77
CA MET A 11 -3.95 -1.47 19.78
C MET A 11 -4.75 -2.72 20.12
N THR A 12 -4.09 -3.79 20.58
CA THR A 12 -4.75 -5.03 21.01
C THR A 12 -5.81 -4.73 22.07
N SER A 13 -5.45 -3.94 23.07
CA SER A 13 -6.36 -3.58 24.16
C SER A 13 -7.52 -2.72 23.67
N ILE A 14 -7.25 -1.70 22.86
CA ILE A 14 -8.26 -0.80 22.29
C ILE A 14 -9.23 -1.59 21.38
N TYR A 15 -8.73 -2.47 20.52
CA TYR A 15 -9.56 -3.26 19.62
C TYR A 15 -10.43 -4.26 20.38
N ALA A 16 -9.89 -4.95 21.38
CA ALA A 16 -10.69 -5.87 22.20
C ALA A 16 -11.86 -5.15 22.88
N GLU A 17 -11.62 -3.97 23.47
CA GLU A 17 -12.66 -3.17 24.12
C GLU A 17 -13.68 -2.62 23.11
N ALA A 18 -13.21 -2.05 22.00
CA ALA A 18 -14.07 -1.48 20.97
C ALA A 18 -14.97 -2.53 20.32
N ILE A 19 -14.40 -3.69 19.94
CA ILE A 19 -15.14 -4.81 19.36
C ILE A 19 -16.19 -5.33 20.36
N THR A 20 -15.79 -5.57 21.61
CA THR A 20 -16.72 -6.02 22.66
C THR A 20 -17.88 -5.04 22.84
N THR A 21 -17.59 -3.74 22.83
CA THR A 21 -18.59 -2.69 22.97
C THR A 21 -19.54 -2.65 21.77
N LEU A 22 -19.01 -2.71 20.54
CA LEU A 22 -19.81 -2.74 19.32
C LEU A 22 -20.72 -3.98 19.27
N ARG A 23 -20.25 -5.15 19.70
CA ARG A 23 -21.03 -6.39 19.70
C ARG A 23 -22.24 -6.39 20.62
N ARG A 24 -22.25 -5.56 21.67
CA ARG A 24 -23.40 -5.43 22.58
C ARG A 24 -24.65 -4.87 21.87
N SER A 25 -24.47 -3.94 20.93
CA SER A 25 -25.57 -3.29 20.21
C SER A 25 -25.68 -3.71 18.74
N ASN A 26 -24.59 -4.21 18.15
CA ASN A 26 -24.48 -4.56 16.74
C ASN A 26 -23.83 -5.95 16.56
N PRO A 27 -24.47 -7.04 17.04
CA PRO A 27 -23.85 -8.36 17.08
C PRO A 27 -23.46 -8.89 15.69
N GLY A 28 -24.22 -8.56 14.63
CA GLY A 28 -23.97 -9.03 13.27
C GLY A 28 -23.21 -8.06 12.35
N ARG A 29 -22.71 -6.92 12.86
CA ARG A 29 -22.04 -5.91 12.02
C ARG A 29 -20.64 -6.36 11.64
N THR A 30 -20.30 -6.43 10.35
CA THR A 30 -18.90 -6.64 9.95
C THR A 30 -18.04 -5.47 10.39
N ILE A 31 -16.89 -5.75 11.00
CA ILE A 31 -15.93 -4.75 11.47
C ILE A 31 -14.69 -4.84 10.59
N LEU A 32 -14.23 -3.69 10.07
CA LEU A 32 -12.90 -3.57 9.48
C LEU A 32 -11.93 -3.03 10.52
N VAL A 33 -10.74 -3.63 10.59
CA VAL A 33 -9.65 -3.22 11.47
C VAL A 33 -8.33 -3.13 10.70
N ASP A 34 -7.45 -2.24 11.12
CA ASP A 34 -6.13 -2.05 10.51
C ASP A 34 -5.04 -2.67 11.41
N PRO A 35 -3.94 -3.19 10.87
CA PRO A 35 -2.75 -3.42 11.68
C PRO A 35 -2.11 -2.08 12.12
N PRO A 36 -1.16 -2.13 13.08
CA PRO A 36 -0.34 -0.97 13.42
C PRO A 36 0.48 -0.44 12.23
N GLN A 37 1.25 0.62 12.49
CA GLN A 37 2.19 1.21 11.53
C GLN A 37 1.51 1.63 10.21
N TRP A 38 0.51 2.51 10.30
CA TRP A 38 -0.21 3.03 9.13
C TRP A 38 -0.90 1.94 8.31
N ALA A 39 -1.51 0.95 8.99
CA ALA A 39 -2.13 -0.20 8.34
C ALA A 39 -1.17 -1.03 7.47
N SER A 40 0.14 -0.99 7.76
CA SER A 40 1.13 -1.72 6.99
C SER A 40 0.92 -3.23 7.08
N TRP A 41 0.96 -3.89 5.92
CA TRP A 41 0.99 -5.35 5.83
C TRP A 41 2.15 -5.96 6.65
N SER A 42 3.27 -5.24 6.77
CA SER A 42 4.46 -5.69 7.50
C SER A 42 4.30 -5.70 9.03
N ALA A 43 3.17 -5.19 9.53
CA ALA A 43 2.84 -5.14 10.96
C ALA A 43 1.70 -6.09 11.35
N LEU A 44 1.26 -6.95 10.42
CA LEU A 44 0.23 -7.96 10.68
C LEU A 44 0.61 -8.93 11.81
N ASP A 45 1.90 -9.24 11.95
CA ASP A 45 2.46 -10.07 13.04
C ASP A 45 2.22 -9.48 14.44
N ARG A 46 1.93 -8.17 14.53
CA ARG A 46 1.66 -7.44 15.77
C ARG A 46 0.18 -7.17 16.00
N LEU A 47 -0.69 -7.60 15.09
CA LEU A 47 -2.14 -7.44 15.23
C LEU A 47 -2.73 -8.63 15.99
N VAL A 48 -3.29 -8.34 17.17
CA VAL A 48 -4.02 -9.33 17.97
C VAL A 48 -5.50 -8.94 18.04
N LEU A 49 -6.37 -9.87 17.70
CA LEU A 49 -7.82 -9.69 17.67
C LEU A 49 -8.51 -10.75 18.56
N PRO A 50 -9.72 -10.48 19.07
CA PRO A 50 -10.49 -11.48 19.81
C PRO A 50 -10.71 -12.76 18.99
N GLU A 51 -10.28 -13.91 19.51
CA GLU A 51 -10.33 -15.19 18.79
C GLU A 51 -11.74 -15.63 18.41
N LYS A 52 -12.73 -15.29 19.23
CA LYS A 52 -14.12 -15.80 19.11
C LYS A 52 -15.04 -14.96 18.22
N ASP A 53 -14.60 -13.79 17.78
CA ASP A 53 -15.41 -12.95 16.88
C ASP A 53 -15.05 -13.31 15.46
N ASP A 54 -15.94 -13.89 14.67
CA ASP A 54 -15.67 -14.36 13.29
C ASP A 54 -16.01 -13.32 12.21
N ASN A 55 -16.63 -12.19 12.57
CA ASN A 55 -17.14 -11.20 11.63
C ASN A 55 -16.26 -9.94 11.59
N ILE A 56 -14.96 -10.16 11.37
CA ILE A 56 -13.90 -9.14 11.27
C ILE A 56 -13.12 -9.34 9.97
N ILE A 57 -12.93 -8.25 9.22
CA ILE A 57 -12.05 -8.16 8.05
C ILE A 57 -10.82 -7.32 8.44
N VAL A 58 -9.63 -7.76 8.06
CA VAL A 58 -8.41 -6.97 8.26
C VAL A 58 -8.09 -6.20 6.99
N SER A 59 -7.96 -4.89 7.12
CA SER A 59 -7.65 -3.97 6.04
C SER A 59 -6.18 -3.56 6.11
N VAL A 60 -5.42 -3.79 5.05
CA VAL A 60 -4.00 -3.42 4.94
C VAL A 60 -3.78 -2.43 3.82
N HIS A 61 -2.78 -1.57 3.97
CA HIS A 61 -2.39 -0.62 2.93
C HIS A 61 -1.11 -1.11 2.24
N CYS A 62 -1.03 -0.95 0.93
CA CYS A 62 0.17 -1.27 0.14
C CYS A 62 0.51 -0.09 -0.77
N TYR A 63 1.57 0.62 -0.39
CA TYR A 63 2.18 1.68 -1.19
C TYR A 63 3.56 1.29 -1.72
N ASP A 64 3.87 -0.01 -1.73
CA ASP A 64 5.12 -0.49 -2.29
C ASP A 64 5.10 -0.40 -3.82
N PRO A 65 6.20 0.01 -4.46
CA PRO A 65 7.41 0.57 -3.86
C PRO A 65 7.21 2.02 -3.38
N PHE A 66 7.54 2.30 -2.13
CA PHE A 66 7.25 3.60 -1.50
C PHE A 66 7.94 4.78 -2.21
N GLU A 67 9.18 4.59 -2.65
CA GLU A 67 9.93 5.57 -3.44
C GLU A 67 9.19 5.96 -4.71
N PHE A 68 8.54 5.00 -5.40
CA PHE A 68 7.78 5.28 -6.61
C PHE A 68 6.43 5.95 -6.30
N THR A 69 5.65 5.38 -5.38
CA THR A 69 4.27 5.82 -5.10
C THR A 69 4.22 7.21 -4.49
N HIS A 70 5.27 7.60 -3.75
CA HIS A 70 5.35 8.87 -3.04
C HIS A 70 6.43 9.83 -3.57
N GLN A 71 7.05 9.56 -4.73
CA GLN A 71 8.02 10.47 -5.32
C GLN A 71 7.46 11.90 -5.40
N GLY A 72 8.25 12.89 -4.98
CA GLY A 72 7.90 14.30 -4.95
C GLY A 72 6.97 14.73 -3.80
N ALA A 73 6.52 13.82 -2.94
CA ALA A 73 5.63 14.15 -1.83
C ALA A 73 6.38 14.80 -0.66
N SER A 74 6.02 16.05 -0.33
CA SER A 74 6.69 16.80 0.74
C SER A 74 6.39 16.28 2.15
N TRP A 75 5.18 15.75 2.37
CA TRP A 75 4.73 15.27 3.69
C TRP A 75 5.42 13.99 4.15
N VAL A 76 6.16 13.31 3.27
CA VAL A 76 7.03 12.15 3.59
C VAL A 76 8.50 12.44 3.32
N GLY A 77 8.87 13.71 3.15
CA GLY A 77 10.26 14.13 2.93
C GLY A 77 10.85 13.69 1.58
N LEU A 78 10.00 13.45 0.57
CA LEU A 78 10.40 13.00 -0.78
C LEU A 78 10.33 14.12 -1.83
N THR A 79 10.25 15.39 -1.41
CA THR A 79 10.07 16.55 -2.31
C THR A 79 10.98 16.53 -3.54
N ASP A 80 12.26 16.16 -3.36
CA ASP A 80 13.26 16.22 -4.44
C ASP A 80 13.46 14.88 -5.16
N LEU A 81 12.94 13.78 -4.64
CA LEU A 81 13.02 12.48 -5.31
C LEU A 81 11.93 12.40 -6.36
N LYS A 82 12.31 12.43 -7.64
CA LYS A 82 11.39 12.42 -8.79
C LYS A 82 11.99 11.63 -9.95
N GLY A 83 11.16 11.29 -10.94
CA GLY A 83 11.60 10.62 -12.17
C GLY A 83 11.75 9.10 -12.03
N ILE A 84 11.15 8.51 -10.99
CA ILE A 84 11.06 7.06 -10.86
C ILE A 84 9.95 6.57 -11.78
N THR A 85 10.29 5.65 -12.68
CA THR A 85 9.34 4.98 -13.56
C THR A 85 9.01 3.59 -13.01
N TYR A 86 7.80 3.11 -13.30
CA TYR A 86 7.35 1.78 -12.94
C TYR A 86 6.94 0.99 -14.19
N PRO A 87 7.40 -0.26 -14.37
CA PRO A 87 8.46 -0.90 -13.59
C PRO A 87 9.84 -0.28 -13.91
N GLY A 88 10.80 -0.49 -13.02
CA GLY A 88 12.23 -0.29 -13.30
C GLY A 88 12.85 -1.48 -14.05
N PRO A 89 14.16 -1.43 -14.35
CA PRO A 89 15.06 -0.29 -14.12
C PRO A 89 14.77 0.89 -15.06
N PRO A 90 15.25 2.10 -14.75
CA PRO A 90 15.10 3.24 -15.64
C PRO A 90 16.00 3.12 -16.87
N SER A 91 15.62 3.77 -17.97
CA SER A 91 16.48 3.88 -19.17
C SER A 91 17.74 4.70 -18.95
N SER A 92 17.79 5.51 -17.89
CA SER A 92 18.96 6.29 -17.48
C SER A 92 19.05 6.27 -15.96
N PRO A 93 20.25 6.07 -15.37
CA PRO A 93 20.39 5.96 -13.92
C PRO A 93 19.82 7.19 -13.19
N LEU A 94 19.02 6.93 -12.16
CA LEU A 94 18.50 7.95 -11.28
C LEU A 94 19.53 8.28 -10.20
N THR A 95 19.82 9.56 -10.00
CA THR A 95 20.72 10.02 -8.93
C THR A 95 19.92 10.36 -7.69
N LEU A 96 20.37 9.89 -6.52
CA LEU A 96 19.77 10.26 -5.25
C LEU A 96 19.98 11.77 -4.99
N PRO A 97 18.92 12.54 -4.71
CA PRO A 97 19.06 13.97 -4.40
C PRO A 97 19.95 14.23 -3.18
N ALA A 98 20.67 15.35 -3.18
CA ALA A 98 21.56 15.73 -2.07
C ALA A 98 20.83 15.93 -0.73
N THR A 99 19.53 16.23 -0.77
CA THR A 99 18.65 16.32 0.41
C THR A 99 18.36 14.96 1.05
N LEU A 100 18.63 13.86 0.35
CA LEU A 100 18.43 12.49 0.81
C LEU A 100 19.74 11.72 0.96
N ARG A 101 20.90 12.40 0.90
CA ARG A 101 22.23 11.75 0.92
C ARG A 101 22.47 10.85 2.15
N ASP A 102 21.86 11.19 3.29
CA ASP A 102 22.04 10.48 4.56
C ASP A 102 21.00 9.34 4.74
N ALA A 103 20.06 9.18 3.79
CA ALA A 103 19.07 8.11 3.80
C ALA A 103 19.66 6.82 3.20
N THR A 104 20.41 6.07 4.01
CA THR A 104 21.16 4.87 3.58
C THR A 104 20.29 3.82 2.89
N ASP A 105 19.11 3.55 3.42
CA ASP A 105 18.19 2.54 2.86
C ASP A 105 17.71 2.96 1.46
N ARG A 106 17.45 4.26 1.29
CA ARG A 106 17.05 4.81 0.00
C ARG A 106 18.21 4.86 -0.99
N ALA A 107 19.42 5.12 -0.51
CA ALA A 107 20.62 5.02 -1.34
C ALA A 107 20.81 3.59 -1.86
N ALA A 108 20.59 2.58 -1.01
CA ALA A 108 20.60 1.17 -1.41
C ALA A 108 19.48 0.87 -2.41
N TRP A 109 18.25 1.31 -2.14
CA TRP A 109 17.12 1.15 -3.05
C TRP A 109 17.38 1.74 -4.44
N ILE A 110 17.91 2.97 -4.52
CA ILE A 110 18.22 3.64 -5.79
C ILE A 110 19.36 2.92 -6.55
N LYS A 111 20.36 2.41 -5.82
CA LYS A 111 21.43 1.60 -6.40
C LYS A 111 20.87 0.35 -7.06
N ASP A 112 19.95 -0.35 -6.39
CA ASP A 112 19.33 -1.57 -6.90
C ASP A 112 18.33 -1.25 -8.03
N TYR A 113 17.53 -0.20 -7.88
CA TYR A 113 16.64 0.33 -8.91
C TYR A 113 17.37 0.61 -10.22
N ASN A 114 18.59 1.16 -10.16
CA ASN A 114 19.42 1.45 -11.33
C ASN A 114 20.11 0.23 -11.96
N ARG A 115 20.30 -0.86 -11.21
CA ARG A 115 21.19 -1.97 -11.61
C ARG A 115 20.46 -3.28 -11.87
N LEU A 116 19.43 -3.59 -11.08
CA LEU A 116 18.76 -4.87 -11.12
C LEU A 116 17.82 -4.95 -12.35
N PRO A 117 17.77 -6.11 -13.02
CA PRO A 117 16.87 -6.32 -14.15
C PRO A 117 15.41 -6.24 -13.69
N ALA A 118 14.48 -5.98 -14.62
CA ALA A 118 13.07 -5.71 -14.30
C ALA A 118 12.41 -6.76 -13.39
N ALA A 119 12.75 -8.04 -13.54
CA ALA A 119 12.21 -9.13 -12.72
C ALA A 119 12.65 -9.08 -11.24
N GLU A 120 13.84 -8.53 -10.97
CA GLU A 120 14.42 -8.43 -9.62
C GLU A 120 14.42 -6.98 -9.11
N ASN A 121 13.96 -6.04 -9.92
CA ASN A 121 14.03 -4.62 -9.60
C ASN A 121 13.12 -4.30 -8.40
N PRO A 122 13.59 -3.49 -7.43
CA PRO A 122 12.76 -3.12 -6.28
C PRO A 122 11.56 -2.24 -6.69
N CYS A 123 11.60 -1.62 -7.86
CA CYS A 123 10.47 -0.93 -8.48
C CYS A 123 9.75 -1.84 -9.48
N SER A 124 9.17 -2.95 -9.02
CA SER A 124 8.46 -3.90 -9.90
C SER A 124 7.25 -4.50 -9.20
N LYS A 125 6.48 -5.32 -9.93
CA LYS A 125 5.35 -6.06 -9.35
C LYS A 125 5.74 -7.00 -8.22
N LYS A 126 7.02 -7.39 -8.13
CA LYS A 126 7.53 -8.29 -7.10
C LYS A 126 7.31 -7.74 -5.68
N SER A 127 7.48 -6.44 -5.47
CA SER A 127 7.26 -5.83 -4.14
C SER A 127 5.79 -5.88 -3.75
N ILE A 128 4.89 -5.66 -4.72
CA ILE A 128 3.44 -5.73 -4.53
C ILE A 128 3.01 -7.17 -4.25
N GLU A 129 3.47 -8.11 -5.06
CA GLU A 129 3.17 -9.55 -4.91
C GLU A 129 3.62 -10.05 -3.54
N ARG A 130 4.82 -9.68 -3.09
CA ARG A 130 5.32 -10.00 -1.75
C ARG A 130 4.39 -9.49 -0.65
N ALA A 131 4.01 -8.21 -0.68
CA ALA A 131 3.13 -7.62 0.31
C ALA A 131 1.80 -8.37 0.43
N LEU A 132 1.20 -8.71 -0.71
CA LEU A 132 -0.08 -9.43 -0.76
C LEU A 132 0.07 -10.91 -0.38
N ASP A 133 1.18 -11.56 -0.73
CA ASP A 133 1.47 -12.94 -0.31
C ASP A 133 1.65 -13.04 1.20
N GLU A 134 2.39 -12.10 1.81
CA GLU A 134 2.55 -12.06 3.27
C GLU A 134 1.20 -11.82 3.97
N ALA A 135 0.35 -10.94 3.44
CA ALA A 135 -1.00 -10.74 3.96
C ALA A 135 -1.88 -12.00 3.84
N MET A 136 -1.80 -12.74 2.73
CA MET A 136 -2.53 -14.00 2.57
C MET A 136 -2.00 -15.14 3.43
N ASN A 137 -0.68 -15.19 3.68
CA ASN A 137 -0.10 -16.14 4.62
C ASN A 137 -0.64 -15.90 6.03
N TRP A 138 -0.68 -14.63 6.45
CA TRP A 138 -1.31 -14.24 7.71
C TRP A 138 -2.80 -14.61 7.75
N SER A 139 -3.54 -14.31 6.68
CA SER A 139 -4.95 -14.69 6.52
C SER A 139 -5.18 -16.19 6.69
N GLY A 140 -4.35 -17.01 6.04
CA GLY A 140 -4.43 -18.47 6.10
C GLY A 140 -4.15 -19.03 7.49
N TYR A 141 -3.25 -18.40 8.26
CA TYR A 141 -2.95 -18.80 9.63
C TYR A 141 -4.05 -18.40 10.62
N PHE A 142 -4.54 -17.15 10.55
CA PHE A 142 -5.50 -16.60 11.52
C PHE A 142 -6.98 -16.77 11.13
N GLY A 143 -7.28 -17.20 9.90
CA GLY A 143 -8.64 -17.39 9.41
C GLY A 143 -9.41 -16.08 9.20
N ARG A 144 -8.71 -14.98 8.93
CA ARG A 144 -9.27 -13.63 8.80
C ARG A 144 -9.22 -13.14 7.35
N PRO A 145 -10.33 -12.72 6.73
CA PRO A 145 -10.31 -12.14 5.39
C PRO A 145 -9.46 -10.86 5.34
N ILE A 146 -8.77 -10.66 4.21
CA ILE A 146 -7.96 -9.46 3.94
C ILE A 146 -8.69 -8.55 2.96
N HIS A 147 -8.61 -7.25 3.20
CA HIS A 147 -8.96 -6.17 2.27
C HIS A 147 -7.72 -5.32 2.01
N LEU A 148 -7.42 -5.02 0.74
CA LEU A 148 -6.43 -4.00 0.38
C LEU A 148 -7.10 -2.63 0.48
N GLY A 149 -7.00 -2.02 1.66
CA GLY A 149 -7.67 -0.77 2.04
C GLY A 149 -7.23 0.44 1.25
N GLU A 150 -5.94 0.52 0.96
CA GLU A 150 -5.38 1.59 0.15
C GLU A 150 -4.21 1.09 -0.68
N PHE A 151 -4.21 1.52 -1.93
CA PHE A 151 -3.04 1.54 -2.80
C PHE A 151 -3.18 2.69 -3.78
N GLY A 152 -2.07 3.20 -4.30
CA GLY A 152 -2.10 4.26 -5.28
C GLY A 152 -0.72 4.82 -5.58
N SER A 153 -0.66 5.71 -6.57
CA SER A 153 0.58 6.43 -6.91
C SER A 153 0.30 7.91 -7.13
N ASN A 154 1.17 8.74 -6.57
CA ASN A 154 1.10 10.18 -6.64
C ASN A 154 1.12 10.66 -8.11
N ARG A 155 0.33 11.69 -8.42
CA ARG A 155 0.26 12.37 -9.73
C ARG A 155 1.58 13.00 -10.18
N LEU A 156 2.54 13.14 -9.29
CA LEU A 156 3.90 13.59 -9.62
C LEU A 156 4.70 12.54 -10.41
N ALA A 157 4.31 11.26 -10.35
CA ALA A 157 4.83 10.21 -11.22
C ALA A 157 4.22 10.31 -12.63
N ASP A 158 4.94 9.83 -13.64
CA ASP A 158 4.41 9.84 -15.01
C ASP A 158 3.17 8.97 -15.16
N GLN A 159 2.19 9.43 -15.95
CA GLN A 159 0.89 8.77 -16.05
C GLN A 159 0.97 7.34 -16.59
N ALA A 160 1.95 7.04 -17.45
CA ALA A 160 2.12 5.70 -17.99
C ALA A 160 2.58 4.69 -16.92
N SER A 161 3.51 5.09 -16.05
CA SER A 161 3.93 4.32 -14.88
C SER A 161 2.79 4.14 -13.89
N ARG A 162 2.01 5.20 -13.60
CA ARG A 162 0.83 5.11 -12.72
C ARG A 162 -0.20 4.10 -13.24
N ASN A 163 -0.44 4.09 -14.56
CA ASN A 163 -1.34 3.12 -15.20
C ASN A 163 -0.83 1.69 -15.10
N ARG A 164 0.47 1.44 -15.34
CA ARG A 164 1.06 0.10 -15.19
C ARG A 164 0.99 -0.38 -13.74
N TYR A 165 1.37 0.49 -12.79
CA TYR A 165 1.31 0.20 -11.36
C TYR A 165 -0.11 -0.17 -10.90
N ALA A 166 -1.10 0.68 -11.20
CA ALA A 166 -2.48 0.42 -10.78
C ALA A 166 -3.03 -0.90 -11.36
N ARG A 167 -2.67 -1.23 -12.60
CA ARG A 167 -3.03 -2.52 -13.22
C ARG A 167 -2.37 -3.69 -12.51
N ASP A 168 -1.08 -3.61 -12.23
CA ASP A 168 -0.34 -4.70 -11.59
C ASP A 168 -0.83 -4.94 -10.14
N VAL A 169 -1.12 -3.88 -9.38
CA VAL A 169 -1.74 -4.02 -8.04
C VAL A 169 -3.10 -4.69 -8.14
N ARG A 170 -3.98 -4.21 -9.03
CA ARG A 170 -5.31 -4.82 -9.26
C ARG A 170 -5.17 -6.31 -9.57
N MET A 171 -4.37 -6.65 -10.56
CA MET A 171 -4.23 -8.04 -11.02
C MET A 171 -3.64 -8.93 -9.92
N ALA A 172 -2.66 -8.43 -9.16
CA ALA A 172 -2.07 -9.17 -8.05
C ALA A 172 -3.06 -9.40 -6.90
N ALA A 173 -3.90 -8.41 -6.58
CA ALA A 173 -4.96 -8.54 -5.58
C ALA A 173 -6.06 -9.51 -6.03
N GLU A 174 -6.55 -9.37 -7.26
CA GLU A 174 -7.60 -10.23 -7.82
C GLU A 174 -7.16 -11.69 -7.95
N ALA A 175 -5.91 -11.95 -8.36
CA ALA A 175 -5.34 -13.30 -8.40
C ALA A 175 -5.36 -14.00 -7.04
N ARG A 176 -5.31 -13.22 -5.95
CA ARG A 176 -5.36 -13.68 -4.55
C ARG A 176 -6.76 -13.59 -3.94
N ARG A 177 -7.77 -13.15 -4.71
CA ARG A 177 -9.14 -12.86 -4.26
C ARG A 177 -9.20 -11.83 -3.13
N ILE A 178 -8.27 -10.87 -3.12
CA ILE A 178 -8.26 -9.76 -2.19
C ILE A 178 -9.10 -8.62 -2.78
N PRO A 179 -10.22 -8.22 -2.15
CA PRO A 179 -10.92 -6.99 -2.52
C PRO A 179 -10.03 -5.78 -2.25
N TRP A 180 -10.15 -4.74 -3.08
CA TRP A 180 -9.24 -3.60 -3.06
C TRP A 180 -9.99 -2.26 -3.14
N THR A 181 -9.37 -1.23 -2.58
CA THR A 181 -9.82 0.17 -2.66
C THR A 181 -8.66 1.07 -3.09
N LEU A 182 -8.86 1.84 -4.16
CA LEU A 182 -7.86 2.77 -4.67
C LEU A 182 -7.85 4.07 -3.85
N TRP A 183 -6.65 4.50 -3.45
CA TRP A 183 -6.38 5.87 -3.02
C TRP A 183 -5.93 6.73 -4.21
N GLU A 184 -6.65 7.77 -4.63
CA GLU A 184 -7.99 8.19 -4.18
C GLU A 184 -8.84 8.71 -5.34
N TRP A 185 -9.90 9.47 -5.08
CA TRP A 185 -10.83 9.92 -6.11
C TRP A 185 -10.28 11.06 -6.99
N LYS A 186 -9.88 12.21 -6.44
CA LYS A 186 -9.67 13.46 -7.21
C LYS A 186 -8.61 14.44 -6.67
N ALA A 187 -7.76 14.03 -5.75
CA ALA A 187 -6.66 14.80 -5.19
C ALA A 187 -5.29 14.29 -5.68
N GLY A 188 -4.27 14.25 -4.80
CA GLY A 188 -2.88 14.00 -5.16
C GLY A 188 -2.59 12.62 -5.76
N PHE A 189 -3.44 11.62 -5.55
CA PHE A 189 -3.28 10.26 -6.09
C PHE A 189 -4.40 9.92 -7.07
N GLY A 190 -5.26 10.89 -7.39
CA GLY A 190 -6.63 10.59 -7.77
C GLY A 190 -6.81 9.82 -9.07
N TYR A 191 -7.86 9.01 -9.11
CA TYR A 191 -8.44 8.38 -10.29
C TYR A 191 -9.01 9.38 -11.31
N TRP A 192 -9.53 10.52 -10.86
CA TRP A 192 -10.28 11.46 -11.68
C TRP A 192 -9.55 12.78 -11.87
N ASP A 193 -9.33 13.20 -13.11
CA ASP A 193 -8.78 14.53 -13.40
C ASP A 193 -9.87 15.61 -13.28
N PRO A 194 -9.80 16.52 -12.28
CA PRO A 194 -10.78 17.57 -12.11
C PRO A 194 -10.70 18.65 -13.21
N GLN A 195 -9.58 18.78 -13.91
CA GLN A 195 -9.41 19.80 -14.95
C GLN A 195 -10.07 19.36 -16.26
N THR A 196 -9.83 18.12 -16.67
CA THR A 196 -10.38 17.57 -17.93
C THR A 196 -11.71 16.84 -17.74
N ASN A 197 -12.11 16.60 -16.48
CA ASN A 197 -13.29 15.82 -16.10
C ASN A 197 -13.30 14.42 -16.73
N LYS A 198 -12.16 13.73 -16.66
CA LYS A 198 -11.93 12.40 -17.23
C LYS A 198 -11.22 11.49 -16.24
N PRO A 199 -11.42 10.16 -16.33
CA PRO A 199 -10.66 9.24 -15.51
C PRO A 199 -9.22 9.09 -16.04
N LEU A 200 -8.27 9.03 -15.11
CA LEU A 200 -6.84 8.84 -15.34
C LEU A 200 -6.45 7.35 -15.38
N LEU A 201 -7.13 6.51 -14.58
CA LEU A 201 -6.75 5.11 -14.36
C LEU A 201 -7.84 4.10 -14.80
N LYS A 202 -8.85 4.52 -15.57
CA LYS A 202 -10.00 3.67 -15.96
C LYS A 202 -9.56 2.34 -16.57
N ASP A 203 -8.71 2.39 -17.59
CA ASP A 203 -8.29 1.18 -18.31
C ASP A 203 -7.29 0.33 -17.50
N ALA A 204 -6.62 0.92 -16.51
CA ALA A 204 -5.75 0.16 -15.60
C ALA A 204 -6.59 -0.67 -14.60
N LEU A 205 -7.66 -0.08 -14.09
CA LEU A 205 -8.48 -0.65 -13.01
C LEU A 205 -9.70 -1.46 -13.50
N PHE A 206 -10.22 -1.12 -14.67
CA PHE A 206 -11.45 -1.72 -15.22
C PHE A 206 -11.29 -2.18 -16.67
N GLY A 207 -10.08 -2.08 -17.23
CA GLY A 207 -9.76 -2.65 -18.53
C GLY A 207 -9.72 -4.18 -18.48
N LYS A 208 -9.96 -4.81 -19.63
CA LYS A 208 -9.83 -6.26 -19.81
C LYS A 208 -8.37 -6.71 -19.73
#